data_AF-A0A8H5M301-F1
#
_entry.id   AF-A0A8H5M301-F1
#
_cell.length_a   1.000
_cell.length_b   1.000
_cell.length_c   1.000
_cell.angle_alpha   90.00
_cell.angle_beta   90.00
_cell.angle_gamma   90.00
#
_symmetry.space_group_name_H-M   'P 1'
#
loop_
_entity.id
_entity.type
_entity.pdbx_description
1 polymer ?
#
loop_
_entity_poly.entity_id
_entity_poly.type
_entity_poly.pdbx_seq_one_letter_code
_entity_poly.pdbx_strand_id
1 'polypeptide(L)'
;MSYFTKDLLVLVLTLILAVHAAPYSAVKHRHVGMIGNAVRSNNNQVQAFNTSIQNESGRLGRRANPDPPKWLLSRFDDSKMLTDTDTKVFNSELKDLELGLEMKFTAPTKNNGGIWNVKSYKGVARRVLLASDRPFRLVYKPKPVSACIVDRRSEAKRTRRATKGYSGLPGDLLLKVVRPNNSGYGEVKALKQVGDFVASGYIKDPGLSTEMKSKSDRVCAVTIMKKKDGKTLEDLHLPTVAQTLVVAKVAKVAACNAAAEIAVNKEVLHGDLNVGNILIKMAQQPGQTSVNLVDWGSGNWVSKGVKKEDVVRLSTSLDI
;
A
#
# COMPACT_ATOMS: atom_id res chain seq x y z
N MET A 1 -4.26 28.40 19.87
CA MET A 1 -3.79 28.83 18.54
C MET A 1 -4.23 27.83 17.46
N SER A 2 -5.49 27.89 17.00
CA SER A 2 -6.03 26.91 16.02
C SER A 2 -7.02 27.52 15.01
N TYR A 3 -6.85 28.80 14.66
CA TYR A 3 -7.75 29.49 13.72
C TYR A 3 -7.13 29.75 12.34
N PHE A 4 -5.82 29.57 12.17
CA PHE A 4 -5.15 29.97 10.92
C PHE A 4 -5.24 28.97 9.75
N THR A 5 -5.59 27.70 9.98
CA THR A 5 -5.56 26.67 8.91
C THR A 5 -6.89 26.51 8.17
N LYS A 6 -8.02 26.86 8.79
CA LYS A 6 -9.33 26.74 8.13
C LYS A 6 -9.57 27.87 7.13
N ASP A 7 -9.16 29.09 7.47
CA ASP A 7 -9.43 30.27 6.65
C ASP A 7 -8.59 30.29 5.36
N LEU A 8 -7.34 29.81 5.41
CA LEU A 8 -6.48 29.71 4.22
C LEU A 8 -6.99 28.68 3.21
N LEU A 9 -7.58 27.57 3.68
CA LEU A 9 -8.14 26.53 2.81
C LEU A 9 -9.44 27.02 2.12
N VAL A 10 -10.28 27.74 2.86
CA VAL A 10 -11.51 28.35 2.31
C VAL A 10 -11.16 29.38 1.23
N LEU A 11 -10.13 30.20 1.45
CA LEU A 11 -9.72 31.25 0.51
C LEU A 11 -9.11 30.70 -0.79
N VAL A 12 -8.36 29.59 -0.72
CA VAL A 12 -7.84 28.91 -1.92
C VAL A 12 -8.98 28.24 -2.71
N LEU A 13 -10.01 27.74 -2.04
CA LEU A 13 -11.15 27.11 -2.71
C LEU A 13 -12.13 28.11 -3.37
N THR A 14 -12.41 29.25 -2.73
CA THR A 14 -13.27 30.28 -3.34
C THR A 14 -12.64 30.88 -4.59
N LEU A 15 -11.31 30.98 -4.64
CA LEU A 15 -10.60 31.44 -5.85
C LEU A 15 -10.74 30.47 -7.02
N ILE A 16 -10.80 29.16 -6.77
CA ILE A 16 -10.96 28.12 -7.82
C ILE A 16 -12.40 28.10 -8.37
N LEU A 17 -13.40 28.35 -7.52
CA LEU A 17 -14.81 28.39 -7.91
C LEU A 17 -15.17 29.67 -8.69
N ALA A 18 -14.55 30.81 -8.39
CA ALA A 18 -14.76 32.06 -9.13
C ALA A 18 -14.32 31.96 -10.61
N VAL A 19 -13.35 31.09 -10.92
CA VAL A 19 -12.87 30.86 -12.30
C VAL A 19 -13.85 29.99 -13.12
N HIS A 20 -14.69 29.16 -12.48
CA HIS A 20 -15.63 28.27 -13.18
C HIS A 20 -17.02 28.86 -13.42
N ALA A 21 -17.34 30.04 -12.84
CA ALA A 21 -18.64 30.70 -13.01
C ALA A 21 -18.70 31.65 -14.22
N ALA A 22 -17.64 31.74 -15.04
CA ALA A 22 -17.69 32.47 -16.30
C ALA A 22 -18.45 31.63 -17.35
N PRO A 23 -19.48 32.17 -18.02
CA PRO A 23 -20.20 31.44 -19.07
C PRO A 23 -19.24 31.09 -20.21
N TYR A 24 -19.05 29.79 -20.45
CA TYR A 24 -18.27 29.30 -21.58
C TYR A 24 -18.95 29.74 -22.88
N SER A 25 -18.33 30.69 -23.58
CA SER A 25 -18.69 31.02 -24.96
C SER A 25 -18.39 29.81 -25.85
N ALA A 26 -19.36 29.41 -26.67
CA ALA A 26 -19.28 28.27 -27.56
C ALA A 26 -18.12 28.44 -28.56
N VAL A 27 -17.01 27.73 -28.33
CA VAL A 27 -15.85 27.73 -29.21
C VAL A 27 -16.12 26.80 -30.40
N LYS A 28 -16.19 27.38 -31.60
CA LYS A 28 -16.27 26.64 -32.87
C LYS A 28 -15.03 25.76 -33.05
N HIS A 29 -15.25 24.46 -33.30
CA HIS A 29 -14.24 23.47 -33.59
C HIS A 29 -13.44 23.81 -34.87
N ARG A 30 -12.29 24.46 -34.71
CA ARG A 30 -11.11 24.29 -35.56
C ARG A 30 -9.90 24.37 -34.64
N HIS A 31 -9.04 23.34 -34.67
CA HIS A 31 -7.65 23.26 -34.18
C HIS A 31 -7.38 21.96 -33.39
N VAL A 32 -7.44 20.82 -34.10
CA VAL A 32 -7.01 19.51 -33.55
C VAL A 32 -5.48 19.42 -33.47
N GLY A 33 -4.72 20.23 -34.22
CA GLY A 33 -3.26 20.22 -34.21
C GLY A 33 -2.59 20.87 -32.99
N MET A 34 -3.21 21.88 -32.35
CA MET A 34 -2.60 22.58 -31.21
C MET A 34 -2.74 21.83 -29.88
N ILE A 35 -3.72 20.93 -29.76
CA ILE A 35 -3.98 20.17 -28.53
C ILE A 35 -2.86 19.17 -28.26
N GLY A 36 -2.30 18.53 -29.29
CA GLY A 36 -1.21 17.57 -29.13
C GLY A 36 0.07 18.18 -28.54
N ASN A 37 0.40 19.42 -28.94
CA ASN A 37 1.57 20.13 -28.43
C ASN A 37 1.37 20.62 -26.99
N ALA A 38 0.15 21.05 -26.63
CA ALA A 38 -0.19 21.44 -25.27
C ALA A 38 -0.16 20.24 -24.29
N VAL A 39 -0.68 19.07 -24.70
CA VAL A 39 -0.63 17.85 -23.88
C VAL A 39 0.82 17.39 -23.65
N ARG A 40 1.66 17.43 -24.69
CA ARG A 40 3.08 17.04 -24.56
C ARG A 40 3.87 18.01 -23.68
N SER A 41 3.59 19.31 -23.79
CA SER A 41 4.19 20.34 -22.93
C SER A 41 3.81 20.17 -21.46
N ASN A 42 2.54 19.85 -21.18
CA ASN A 42 2.06 19.60 -19.83
C ASN A 42 2.71 18.36 -19.20
N ASN A 43 2.86 17.26 -19.95
CA ASN A 43 3.57 16.06 -19.46
C ASN A 43 5.03 16.37 -19.10
N ASN A 44 5.71 17.18 -19.90
CA ASN A 44 7.10 17.58 -19.61
C ASN A 44 7.20 18.47 -18.37
N GLN A 45 6.22 19.35 -18.12
CA GLN A 45 6.18 20.17 -16.90
C GLN A 45 5.88 19.35 -15.64
N VAL A 46 4.96 18.38 -15.72
CA VAL A 46 4.69 17.47 -14.60
C VAL A 46 5.93 16.61 -14.30
N GLN A 47 6.61 16.10 -15.33
CA GLN A 47 7.87 15.38 -15.15
C GLN A 47 8.97 16.27 -14.56
N ALA A 48 9.10 17.52 -15.02
CA ALA A 48 10.06 18.48 -14.48
C ALA A 48 9.75 18.83 -13.01
N PHE A 49 8.48 18.97 -12.65
CA PHE A 49 8.05 19.18 -11.27
C PHE A 49 8.36 17.96 -10.39
N ASN A 50 8.03 16.75 -10.86
CA ASN A 50 8.37 15.51 -10.16
C ASN A 50 9.89 15.37 -9.99
N THR A 51 10.67 15.75 -11.01
CA THR A 51 12.13 15.77 -10.97
C THR A 51 12.66 16.83 -10.01
N SER A 52 12.00 17.99 -9.93
CA SER A 52 12.33 19.07 -8.99
C SER A 52 12.09 18.64 -7.54
N ILE A 53 10.95 17.98 -7.26
CA ILE A 53 10.69 17.38 -5.94
C ILE A 53 11.79 16.37 -5.62
N GLN A 54 12.10 15.43 -6.53
CA GLN A 54 13.15 14.44 -6.30
C GLN A 54 14.55 15.05 -6.10
N ASN A 55 14.85 16.15 -6.79
CA ASN A 55 16.13 16.86 -6.65
C ASN A 55 16.24 17.63 -5.33
N GLU A 56 15.14 18.20 -4.83
CA GLU A 56 15.10 18.78 -3.47
C GLU A 56 15.28 17.69 -2.41
N SER A 57 14.74 16.49 -2.64
CA SER A 57 14.97 15.30 -1.78
C SER A 57 16.44 14.90 -1.72
N GLY A 58 17.13 14.96 -2.86
CA GLY A 58 18.58 14.72 -2.92
C GLY A 58 19.43 15.76 -2.19
N ARG A 59 18.91 16.97 -1.96
CA ARG A 59 19.59 18.04 -1.19
C ARG A 59 19.30 17.95 0.31
N LEU A 60 18.10 17.56 0.73
CA LEU A 60 17.78 17.31 2.14
C LEU A 60 18.48 16.07 2.70
N GLY A 61 18.73 15.06 1.85
CA GLY A 61 19.49 13.85 2.22
C GLY A 61 20.97 14.06 2.56
N ARG A 62 21.53 15.28 2.40
CA ARG A 62 22.92 15.61 2.79
C ARG A 62 23.06 16.39 4.10
N ARG A 63 21.96 16.69 4.80
CA ARG A 63 22.04 17.05 6.22
C ARG A 63 22.26 15.75 6.98
N ALA A 64 23.29 15.73 7.84
CA ALA A 64 23.69 14.59 8.66
C ALA A 64 22.47 13.74 9.03
N ASN A 65 22.42 12.52 8.49
CA ASN A 65 21.27 11.63 8.60
C ASN A 65 20.94 11.50 10.09
N PRO A 66 19.90 12.19 10.60
CA PRO A 66 19.62 12.12 12.01
C PRO A 66 19.30 10.67 12.32
N ASP A 67 19.83 10.15 13.43
CA ASP A 67 19.48 8.80 13.87
C ASP A 67 17.97 8.62 13.77
N PRO A 68 17.49 7.51 13.20
CA PRO A 68 16.06 7.28 13.08
C PRO A 68 15.43 7.40 14.47
N PRO A 69 14.23 7.98 14.56
CA PRO A 69 13.61 8.19 15.87
C PRO A 69 13.47 6.85 16.58
N LYS A 70 13.76 6.80 17.89
CA LYS A 70 13.78 5.54 18.66
C LYS A 70 12.49 4.72 18.58
N TRP A 71 11.38 5.36 18.22
CA TRP A 71 10.09 4.68 18.04
C TRP A 71 9.99 3.92 16.71
N LEU A 72 10.79 4.27 15.70
CA LEU A 72 10.83 3.62 14.39
C LEU A 72 11.78 2.41 14.48
N LEU A 73 11.20 1.21 14.39
CA LEU A 73 11.95 -0.03 14.50
C LEU A 73 12.33 -0.58 13.11
N SER A 74 12.88 -1.80 13.09
CA SER A 74 13.32 -2.46 11.86
C SER A 74 12.23 -2.56 10.80
N ARG A 75 12.67 -2.60 9.54
CA ARG A 75 11.83 -2.90 8.38
C ARG A 75 11.31 -4.33 8.45
N PHE A 76 10.15 -4.58 7.84
CA PHE A 76 9.57 -5.92 7.74
C PHE A 76 10.40 -6.89 6.89
N ASP A 77 11.25 -6.38 6.00
CA ASP A 77 12.17 -7.14 5.16
C ASP A 77 13.58 -7.30 5.77
N ASP A 78 13.79 -6.84 7.00
CA ASP A 78 15.01 -7.16 7.75
C ASP A 78 15.04 -8.66 8.04
N SER A 79 16.11 -9.35 7.62
CA SER A 79 16.26 -10.80 7.83
C SER A 79 16.20 -11.18 9.31
N LYS A 80 16.59 -10.28 10.22
CA LYS A 80 16.51 -10.50 11.66
C LYS A 80 15.09 -10.44 12.22
N MET A 81 14.16 -9.82 11.48
CA MET A 81 12.74 -9.69 11.84
C MET A 81 11.86 -10.78 11.22
N LEU A 82 12.36 -11.47 10.19
CA LEU A 82 11.63 -12.52 9.50
C LEU A 82 11.75 -13.84 10.25
N THR A 83 10.60 -14.45 10.54
CA THR A 83 10.54 -15.78 11.15
C THR A 83 10.52 -16.87 10.08
N ASP A 84 10.75 -18.12 10.47
CA ASP A 84 10.58 -19.29 9.59
C ASP A 84 9.17 -19.40 9.00
N THR A 85 8.16 -18.85 9.67
CA THR A 85 6.79 -18.83 9.13
C THR A 85 6.65 -17.77 8.04
N ASP A 86 7.33 -16.63 8.20
CA ASP A 86 7.31 -15.54 7.23
C ASP A 86 8.03 -15.92 5.93
N THR A 87 9.12 -16.68 6.02
CA THR A 87 9.88 -17.13 4.83
C THR A 87 9.19 -18.27 4.07
N LYS A 88 8.17 -18.90 4.65
CA LYS A 88 7.40 -20.01 4.04
C LYS A 88 6.05 -19.58 3.48
N VAL A 89 5.74 -18.28 3.46
CA VAL A 89 4.43 -17.75 3.01
C VAL A 89 4.11 -18.03 1.54
N PHE A 90 5.13 -18.33 0.72
CA PHE A 90 4.96 -18.69 -0.70
C PHE A 90 5.11 -20.19 -0.98
N ASN A 91 5.16 -21.07 0.03
CA ASN A 91 5.41 -22.51 -0.17
C ASN A 91 4.17 -23.32 -0.56
N SER A 92 3.00 -22.69 -0.71
CA SER A 92 1.75 -23.38 -1.03
C SER A 92 1.22 -22.93 -2.39
N GLU A 93 0.80 -23.89 -3.21
CA GLU A 93 0.10 -23.61 -4.47
C GLU A 93 -1.25 -22.95 -4.19
N LEU A 94 -1.51 -21.81 -4.83
CA LEU A 94 -2.85 -21.21 -4.87
C LEU A 94 -3.63 -21.83 -6.02
N LYS A 95 -4.64 -22.64 -5.68
CA LYS A 95 -5.58 -23.26 -6.62
C LYS A 95 -6.86 -22.44 -6.72
N ASP A 96 -7.68 -22.75 -7.72
CA ASP A 96 -9.01 -22.15 -7.92
C ASP A 96 -9.00 -20.62 -7.97
N LEU A 97 -7.98 -20.08 -8.65
CA LEU A 97 -7.76 -18.67 -8.87
C LEU A 97 -7.94 -18.35 -10.35
N GLU A 98 -8.87 -17.46 -10.65
CA GLU A 98 -9.06 -16.92 -12.00
C GLU A 98 -8.65 -15.45 -12.03
N LEU A 99 -7.72 -15.13 -12.92
CA LEU A 99 -7.22 -13.78 -13.09
C LEU A 99 -8.08 -12.99 -14.08
N GLY A 100 -8.28 -11.71 -13.76
CA GLY A 100 -8.83 -10.71 -14.64
C GLY A 100 -7.75 -10.02 -15.46
N LEU A 101 -8.07 -8.79 -15.89
CA LEU A 101 -7.11 -7.97 -16.63
C LEU A 101 -5.94 -7.56 -15.73
N GLU A 102 -4.75 -7.59 -16.32
CA GLU A 102 -3.55 -6.96 -15.77
C GLU A 102 -3.78 -5.46 -15.62
N MET A 103 -3.38 -4.92 -14.47
CA MET A 103 -3.32 -3.49 -14.24
C MET A 103 -2.06 -2.96 -14.91
N LYS A 104 -2.23 -2.16 -15.95
CA LYS A 104 -1.12 -1.45 -16.58
C LYS A 104 -0.81 -0.19 -15.79
N PHE A 105 0.42 -0.08 -15.32
CA PHE A 105 0.94 1.15 -14.73
C PHE A 105 1.80 1.86 -15.77
N THR A 106 1.72 3.18 -15.75
CA THR A 106 2.47 4.10 -16.63
C THR A 106 3.98 4.06 -16.38
N ALA A 107 4.40 3.65 -15.18
CA ALA A 107 5.80 3.40 -14.83
C ALA A 107 5.97 1.98 -14.26
N PRO A 108 6.68 1.06 -14.93
CA PRO A 108 6.98 -0.25 -14.37
C PRO A 108 7.94 -0.12 -13.19
N THR A 109 7.55 -0.63 -12.01
CA THR A 109 8.47 -0.70 -10.87
C THR A 109 9.34 -1.95 -10.99
N LYS A 110 10.66 -1.80 -10.83
CA LYS A 110 11.67 -2.87 -11.06
C LYS A 110 11.47 -4.17 -10.27
N ASN A 111 10.64 -4.13 -9.22
CA ASN A 111 10.42 -5.24 -8.29
C ASN A 111 8.99 -5.78 -8.31
N ASN A 112 8.10 -5.22 -9.13
CA ASN A 112 6.74 -5.70 -9.26
C ASN A 112 6.64 -6.56 -10.52
N GLY A 113 6.37 -7.85 -10.36
CA GLY A 113 6.18 -8.77 -11.47
C GLY A 113 4.84 -8.58 -12.19
N GLY A 114 4.05 -7.60 -11.75
CA GLY A 114 2.74 -7.22 -12.28
C GLY A 114 1.64 -7.31 -11.22
N ILE A 115 0.52 -6.63 -11.48
CA ILE A 115 -0.68 -6.69 -10.63
C ILE A 115 -1.88 -7.04 -11.50
N TRP A 116 -2.72 -7.96 -11.03
CA TRP A 116 -3.93 -8.42 -11.72
C TRP A 116 -5.15 -8.24 -10.84
N ASN A 117 -6.28 -7.91 -11.46
CA ASN A 117 -7.58 -8.08 -10.80
C ASN A 117 -7.84 -9.57 -10.61
N VAL A 118 -8.48 -9.95 -9.50
CA VAL A 118 -8.94 -11.33 -9.29
C VAL A 118 -10.40 -11.43 -9.72
N LYS A 119 -10.74 -12.36 -10.61
CA LYS A 119 -12.13 -12.61 -11.04
C LYS A 119 -12.84 -13.58 -10.13
N SER A 120 -12.14 -14.60 -9.66
CA SER A 120 -12.63 -15.55 -8.68
C SER A 120 -11.47 -16.13 -7.89
N TYR A 121 -11.68 -16.34 -6.60
CA TYR A 121 -10.74 -17.05 -5.75
C TYR A 121 -11.52 -17.77 -4.66
N LYS A 122 -11.59 -19.10 -4.73
CA LYS A 122 -12.34 -19.92 -3.75
C LYS A 122 -11.61 -20.01 -2.40
N GLY A 123 -10.39 -19.48 -2.32
CA GLY A 123 -9.54 -19.59 -1.16
C GLY A 123 -8.83 -20.93 -1.10
N VAL A 124 -7.76 -20.99 -0.32
CA VAL A 124 -7.29 -22.29 0.14
C VAL A 124 -8.27 -22.75 1.22
N ALA A 125 -9.02 -23.83 0.97
CA ALA A 125 -9.69 -24.58 2.02
C ALA A 125 -8.63 -25.27 2.90
N ARG A 126 -7.81 -24.50 3.63
CA ARG A 126 -6.84 -25.05 4.57
C ARG A 126 -7.22 -24.67 5.98
N ARG A 127 -7.43 -25.74 6.74
CA ARG A 127 -7.38 -25.91 8.18
C ARG A 127 -6.02 -25.40 8.72
N VAL A 128 -5.74 -24.10 8.58
CA VAL A 128 -4.59 -23.47 9.20
C VAL A 128 -4.96 -23.27 10.66
N LEU A 129 -4.33 -24.07 11.52
CA LEU A 129 -4.22 -23.76 12.93
C LEU A 129 -3.49 -22.43 13.02
N LEU A 130 -4.23 -21.33 13.16
CA LEU A 130 -3.67 -20.08 13.66
C LEU A 130 -3.07 -20.41 15.03
N ALA A 131 -1.75 -20.57 15.07
CA ALA A 131 -1.00 -20.51 16.31
C ALA A 131 -1.10 -19.05 16.81
N SER A 132 -2.17 -18.82 17.57
CA SER A 132 -2.41 -17.73 18.52
C SER A 132 -2.26 -16.28 18.03
N ASP A 133 -3.41 -15.65 17.79
CA ASP A 133 -3.68 -14.23 18.06
C ASP A 133 -3.63 -13.93 19.57
N ARG A 134 -2.51 -14.23 20.25
CA ARG A 134 -2.29 -13.69 21.59
C ARG A 134 -1.07 -12.80 21.56
N PRO A 135 -1.14 -11.56 22.10
CA PRO A 135 0.06 -10.78 22.33
C PRO A 135 0.98 -11.60 23.24
N PHE A 136 2.18 -11.93 22.75
CA PHE A 136 3.21 -12.57 23.54
C PHE A 136 3.52 -11.66 24.74
N ARG A 137 2.98 -11.99 25.91
CA ARG A 137 3.45 -11.45 27.18
C ARG A 137 4.69 -12.27 27.56
N LEU A 138 5.87 -11.75 27.25
CA LEU A 138 7.14 -12.27 27.75
C LEU A 138 7.17 -12.01 29.26
N VAL A 139 6.69 -12.99 30.04
CA VAL A 139 6.92 -13.04 31.48
C VAL A 139 7.96 -14.11 31.70
N TYR A 140 9.20 -13.68 31.89
CA TYR A 140 10.28 -14.53 32.38
C TYR A 140 9.93 -14.93 33.83
N LYS A 141 9.70 -16.22 34.07
CA LYS A 141 9.74 -16.81 35.41
C LYS A 141 10.55 -18.10 35.34
N PRO A 142 11.55 -18.29 36.21
CA PRO A 142 12.34 -19.51 36.24
C PRO A 142 11.48 -20.69 36.74
N LYS A 143 11.69 -21.87 36.14
CA LYS A 143 11.12 -23.15 36.61
C LYS A 143 11.78 -23.59 37.91
N PRO A 144 11.11 -24.50 38.65
CA PRO A 144 11.66 -25.85 38.71
C PRO A 144 10.66 -26.96 38.37
N VAL A 145 11.27 -28.13 38.25
CA VAL A 145 10.90 -29.43 37.66
C VAL A 145 9.74 -30.15 38.37
N SER A 146 8.88 -30.87 37.62
CA SER A 146 8.56 -32.31 37.83
C SER A 146 7.31 -32.78 37.07
N ALA A 147 7.34 -34.08 36.75
CA ALA A 147 6.24 -35.01 36.44
C ALA A 147 5.56 -34.96 35.05
N CYS A 148 5.92 -35.96 34.24
CA CYS A 148 5.12 -36.50 33.15
C CYS A 148 3.88 -37.20 33.73
N ILE A 149 2.69 -36.81 33.29
CA ILE A 149 1.49 -37.64 33.33
C ILE A 149 0.90 -37.63 31.91
N VAL A 150 0.84 -38.82 31.31
CA VAL A 150 0.23 -39.06 30.01
C VAL A 150 -1.26 -39.32 30.27
N ASP A 151 -2.12 -38.33 30.04
CA ASP A 151 -3.57 -38.53 30.06
C ASP A 151 -4.10 -38.80 28.63
N ARG A 152 -4.45 -40.07 28.39
CA ARG A 152 -5.21 -40.54 27.22
C ARG A 152 -6.70 -40.32 27.51
N ARG A 153 -7.21 -39.10 27.35
CA ARG A 153 -8.67 -38.83 27.25
C ARG A 153 -8.98 -37.41 26.75
N SER A 154 -8.73 -37.13 25.48
CA SER A 154 -9.39 -36.00 24.80
C SER A 154 -9.43 -36.18 23.28
N GLU A 155 -10.04 -37.28 22.81
CA GLU A 155 -10.17 -37.60 21.39
C GLU A 155 -11.64 -37.78 20.98
N ALA A 156 -12.51 -36.83 21.34
CA ALA A 156 -13.88 -36.78 20.81
C ALA A 156 -14.55 -35.42 21.12
N LYS A 157 -14.12 -34.34 20.46
CA LYS A 157 -14.90 -33.10 20.20
C LYS A 157 -14.03 -32.11 19.43
N ARG A 158 -13.78 -32.42 18.15
CA ARG A 158 -13.08 -31.52 17.22
C ARG A 158 -13.83 -31.43 15.89
N THR A 159 -15.12 -31.13 15.97
CA THR A 159 -15.99 -30.93 14.81
C THR A 159 -16.18 -29.44 14.53
N ARG A 160 -15.80 -29.06 13.30
CA ARG A 160 -16.25 -27.90 12.52
C ARG A 160 -15.99 -26.50 13.11
N ARG A 161 -14.72 -26.06 13.08
CA ARG A 161 -14.45 -24.63 12.84
C ARG A 161 -14.42 -24.42 11.33
N ALA A 162 -15.47 -23.78 10.80
CA ALA A 162 -15.50 -23.30 9.42
C ALA A 162 -14.26 -22.44 9.18
N THR A 163 -13.49 -22.77 8.15
CA THR A 163 -12.47 -21.90 7.57
C THR A 163 -13.17 -20.60 7.16
N LYS A 164 -12.88 -19.50 7.86
CA LYS A 164 -13.37 -18.18 7.49
C LYS A 164 -12.61 -17.75 6.24
N GLY A 165 -13.04 -18.25 5.08
CA GLY A 165 -12.60 -17.75 3.79
C GLY A 165 -12.93 -16.26 3.65
N TYR A 166 -12.30 -15.60 2.69
CA TYR A 166 -12.69 -14.24 2.33
C TYR A 166 -14.19 -14.21 1.96
N SER A 167 -14.94 -13.26 2.51
CA SER A 167 -16.40 -13.13 2.34
C SER A 167 -16.83 -11.95 1.45
N GLY A 168 -15.86 -11.21 0.90
CA GLY A 168 -16.14 -10.13 -0.06
C GLY A 168 -16.26 -10.64 -1.49
N LEU A 169 -16.49 -9.72 -2.44
CA LEU A 169 -16.59 -10.08 -3.85
C LEU A 169 -15.18 -10.27 -4.44
N PRO A 170 -14.95 -11.24 -5.33
CA PRO A 170 -13.65 -11.42 -5.96
C PRO A 170 -13.09 -10.17 -6.65
N GLY A 171 -13.96 -9.33 -7.22
CA GLY A 171 -13.58 -8.04 -7.84
C GLY A 171 -12.96 -7.01 -6.88
N ASP A 172 -13.04 -7.28 -5.58
CA ASP A 172 -12.44 -6.49 -4.50
C ASP A 172 -11.06 -7.01 -4.09
N LEU A 173 -10.44 -7.88 -4.91
CA LEU A 173 -9.11 -8.43 -4.65
C LEU A 173 -8.13 -8.09 -5.79
N LEU A 174 -6.87 -7.93 -5.39
CA LEU A 174 -5.73 -7.81 -6.29
C LEU A 174 -4.77 -8.97 -6.04
N LEU A 175 -4.15 -9.47 -7.11
CA LEU A 175 -2.99 -10.34 -7.04
C LEU A 175 -1.76 -9.55 -7.48
N LYS A 176 -0.70 -9.58 -6.68
CA LYS A 176 0.63 -9.06 -7.02
C LYS A 176 1.60 -10.20 -7.19
N VAL A 177 2.34 -10.23 -8.30
CA VAL A 177 3.48 -11.14 -8.48
C VAL A 177 4.70 -10.51 -7.84
N VAL A 178 5.32 -11.24 -6.93
CA VAL A 178 6.46 -10.77 -6.13
C VAL A 178 7.63 -11.74 -6.27
N ARG A 179 8.83 -11.26 -5.92
CA ARG A 179 9.99 -12.15 -5.77
C ARG A 179 9.92 -12.83 -4.39
N PRO A 180 10.20 -14.14 -4.28
CA PRO A 180 10.25 -14.84 -2.99
C PRO A 180 11.58 -14.54 -2.25
N ASN A 181 11.77 -13.27 -1.89
CA ASN A 181 12.91 -12.78 -1.13
C ASN A 181 12.40 -11.98 0.08
N ASN A 182 13.33 -11.42 0.87
CA ASN A 182 12.97 -10.66 2.07
C ASN A 182 11.96 -9.55 1.83
N SER A 183 12.02 -8.85 0.69
CA SER A 183 11.05 -7.81 0.36
C SER A 183 9.65 -8.38 0.17
N GLY A 184 9.51 -9.49 -0.57
CA GLY A 184 8.23 -10.19 -0.71
C GLY A 184 7.69 -10.74 0.61
N TYR A 185 8.55 -11.30 1.47
CA TYR A 185 8.16 -11.76 2.81
C TYR A 185 7.74 -10.60 3.72
N GLY A 186 8.49 -9.50 3.67
CA GLY A 186 8.21 -8.28 4.42
C GLY A 186 6.89 -7.64 4.01
N GLU A 187 6.59 -7.59 2.71
CA GLU A 187 5.29 -7.08 2.20
C GLU A 187 4.12 -7.90 2.73
N VAL A 188 4.19 -9.24 2.67
CA VAL A 188 3.14 -10.12 3.23
C VAL A 188 2.95 -9.88 4.72
N LYS A 189 4.05 -9.68 5.46
CA LYS A 189 4.01 -9.42 6.90
C LYS A 189 3.36 -8.06 7.21
N ALA A 190 3.73 -7.01 6.47
CA ALA A 190 3.11 -5.69 6.58
C ALA A 190 1.61 -5.74 6.23
N LEU A 191 1.23 -6.42 5.15
CA LEU A 191 -0.17 -6.59 4.71
C LEU A 191 -1.02 -7.30 5.77
N LYS A 192 -0.46 -8.31 6.47
CA LYS A 192 -1.15 -8.97 7.59
C LYS A 192 -1.41 -7.99 8.73
N GLN A 193 -0.41 -7.18 9.06
CA GLN A 193 -0.49 -6.24 10.18
C GLN A 193 -1.47 -5.08 9.91
N VAL A 194 -1.52 -4.55 8.67
CA VAL A 194 -2.51 -3.51 8.29
C VAL A 194 -3.91 -4.08 8.03
N GLY A 195 -4.04 -5.40 7.88
CA GLY A 195 -5.30 -6.10 7.71
C GLY A 195 -5.80 -6.18 6.25
N ASP A 196 -4.89 -6.03 5.29
CA ASP A 196 -5.19 -6.09 3.85
C ASP A 196 -4.80 -7.41 3.20
N PHE A 197 -4.03 -8.24 3.89
CA PHE A 197 -3.68 -9.59 3.46
C PHE A 197 -4.91 -10.50 3.33
N VAL A 198 -4.95 -11.28 2.24
CA VAL A 198 -5.95 -12.34 2.03
C VAL A 198 -5.29 -13.70 1.90
N ALA A 199 -4.31 -13.85 1.00
CA ALA A 199 -3.57 -15.09 0.82
C ALA A 199 -2.18 -14.83 0.21
N SER A 200 -1.29 -15.80 0.32
CA SER A 200 -0.02 -15.84 -0.39
C SER A 200 0.33 -17.27 -0.74
N GLY A 201 1.11 -17.45 -1.80
CA GLY A 201 1.51 -18.76 -2.27
C GLY A 201 2.31 -18.65 -3.55
N TYR A 202 2.29 -19.72 -4.33
CA TYR A 202 2.74 -19.69 -5.71
C TYR A 202 1.60 -20.08 -6.66
N ILE A 203 1.68 -19.60 -7.90
CA ILE A 203 0.87 -20.08 -9.01
C ILE A 203 1.79 -20.60 -10.10
N LYS A 204 1.33 -21.58 -10.89
CA LYS A 204 2.02 -21.93 -12.14
C LYS A 204 1.85 -20.75 -13.08
N ASP A 205 2.95 -20.24 -13.62
CA ASP A 205 2.99 -19.04 -14.45
C ASP A 205 2.08 -19.21 -15.68
N PRO A 206 0.94 -18.50 -15.76
CA PRO A 206 0.07 -18.55 -16.93
C PRO A 206 0.61 -17.74 -18.12
N GLY A 207 1.88 -17.30 -18.09
CA GLY A 207 2.50 -16.44 -19.12
C GLY A 207 2.72 -14.99 -18.67
N LEU A 208 2.82 -14.75 -17.35
CA LEU A 208 3.00 -13.45 -16.70
C LEU A 208 4.46 -12.97 -16.75
N SER A 209 5.45 -13.86 -16.82
CA SER A 209 6.87 -13.47 -16.86
C SER A 209 7.42 -13.44 -18.29
N THR A 210 7.72 -12.25 -18.81
CA THR A 210 8.40 -12.08 -20.11
C THR A 210 9.92 -12.38 -20.06
N GLU A 211 10.53 -12.39 -18.88
CA GLU A 211 12.00 -12.38 -18.74
C GLU A 211 12.68 -13.75 -18.48
N MET A 212 11.94 -14.86 -18.35
CA MET A 212 12.55 -16.18 -18.09
C MET A 212 12.52 -17.07 -19.35
N LYS A 213 13.42 -18.05 -19.47
CA LYS A 213 13.72 -18.76 -20.75
C LYS A 213 13.05 -20.13 -20.96
N SER A 214 12.40 -20.74 -19.96
CA SER A 214 11.75 -22.08 -20.08
C SER A 214 10.28 -22.02 -19.63
N LYS A 215 9.31 -22.44 -20.46
CA LYS A 215 7.85 -22.18 -20.27
C LYS A 215 7.11 -23.18 -19.37
N SER A 216 7.61 -24.40 -19.14
CA SER A 216 6.78 -25.51 -18.62
C SER A 216 6.69 -25.63 -17.09
N ASP A 217 7.62 -25.05 -16.33
CA ASP A 217 7.70 -25.24 -14.86
C ASP A 217 7.81 -23.93 -14.06
N ARG A 218 7.44 -22.80 -14.67
CA ARG A 218 7.53 -21.53 -13.97
C ARG A 218 6.49 -21.46 -12.87
N VAL A 219 6.96 -21.14 -11.66
CA VAL A 219 6.11 -20.77 -10.54
C VAL A 219 6.36 -19.31 -10.19
N CYS A 220 5.28 -18.55 -10.02
CA CYS A 220 5.35 -17.17 -9.57
C CYS A 220 4.91 -17.11 -8.11
N ALA A 221 5.74 -16.52 -7.25
CA ALA A 221 5.32 -16.17 -5.91
C ALA A 221 4.31 -15.01 -6.00
N VAL A 222 3.20 -15.15 -5.28
CA VAL A 222 2.08 -14.22 -5.38
C VAL A 222 1.49 -13.89 -4.02
N THR A 223 0.99 -12.67 -3.93
CA THR A 223 0.21 -12.18 -2.78
C THR A 223 -1.15 -11.72 -3.27
N ILE A 224 -2.22 -12.24 -2.66
CA ILE A 224 -3.58 -11.77 -2.84
C ILE A 224 -3.92 -10.84 -1.68
N MET A 225 -4.38 -9.64 -2.00
CA MET A 225 -4.70 -8.58 -1.05
C MET A 225 -6.03 -7.92 -1.39
N LYS A 226 -6.61 -7.21 -0.42
CA LYS A 226 -7.80 -6.40 -0.65
C LYS A 226 -7.47 -5.27 -1.63
N LYS A 227 -8.31 -5.13 -2.65
CA LYS A 227 -8.33 -3.96 -3.54
C LYS A 227 -8.79 -2.76 -2.74
N LYS A 228 -8.04 -1.67 -2.84
CA LYS A 228 -8.43 -0.37 -2.31
C LYS A 228 -9.07 0.45 -3.41
N ASP A 229 -10.05 1.24 -3.03
CA ASP A 229 -10.72 2.19 -3.91
C ASP A 229 -9.94 3.51 -4.01
N GLY A 230 -10.25 4.28 -5.05
CA GLY A 230 -9.51 5.49 -5.42
C GLY A 230 -8.69 5.31 -6.68
N LYS A 231 -7.95 6.36 -7.04
CA LYS A 231 -7.14 6.45 -8.24
C LYS A 231 -5.79 7.06 -7.90
N THR A 232 -4.73 6.70 -8.62
CA THR A 232 -3.47 7.43 -8.51
C THR A 232 -3.67 8.88 -8.98
N LEU A 233 -2.74 9.78 -8.64
CA LEU A 233 -2.80 11.16 -9.12
C LEU A 233 -2.81 11.24 -10.65
N GLU A 234 -2.05 10.37 -11.32
CA GLU A 234 -1.98 10.29 -12.78
C GLU A 234 -3.32 9.85 -13.39
N ASP A 235 -3.99 8.86 -12.77
CA ASP A 235 -5.27 8.32 -13.24
C ASP A 235 -6.47 9.27 -13.01
N LEU A 236 -6.29 10.37 -12.26
CA LEU A 236 -7.33 11.38 -12.07
C LEU A 236 -7.58 12.23 -13.33
N HIS A 237 -6.64 12.26 -14.29
CA HIS A 237 -6.76 13.02 -15.55
C HIS A 237 -7.18 14.49 -15.33
N LEU A 238 -6.53 15.17 -14.37
CA LEU A 238 -6.85 16.55 -14.04
C LEU A 238 -6.51 17.48 -15.23
N PRO A 239 -7.37 18.47 -15.55
CA PRO A 239 -7.26 19.24 -16.79
C PRO A 239 -6.08 20.22 -16.80
N THR A 240 -5.53 20.61 -15.64
CA THR A 240 -4.43 21.57 -15.57
C THR A 240 -3.37 21.15 -14.56
N VAL A 241 -2.12 21.57 -14.82
CA VAL A 241 -0.98 21.36 -13.90
C VAL A 241 -1.27 21.98 -12.53
N ALA A 242 -1.85 23.18 -12.50
CA ALA A 242 -2.20 23.85 -11.24
C ALA A 242 -3.18 23.01 -10.39
N GLN A 243 -4.18 22.39 -11.01
CA GLN A 243 -5.10 21.49 -10.30
C GLN A 243 -4.38 20.22 -9.81
N THR A 244 -3.51 19.63 -10.63
CA THR A 244 -2.68 18.48 -10.22
C THR A 244 -1.84 18.79 -9.00
N LEU A 245 -1.19 19.97 -8.95
CA LEU A 245 -0.39 20.41 -7.81
C LEU A 245 -1.23 20.58 -6.54
N VAL A 246 -2.41 21.18 -6.66
CA VAL A 246 -3.33 21.36 -5.53
C VAL A 246 -3.79 20.00 -5.00
N VAL A 247 -4.21 19.08 -5.87
CA VAL A 247 -4.66 17.74 -5.47
C VAL A 247 -3.50 16.94 -4.86
N ALA A 248 -2.30 16.99 -5.45
CA ALA A 248 -1.12 16.33 -4.92
C ALA A 248 -0.80 16.80 -3.49
N LYS A 249 -0.83 18.12 -3.24
CA LYS A 249 -0.56 18.70 -1.92
C LYS A 249 -1.60 18.27 -0.88
N VAL A 250 -2.88 18.28 -1.25
CA VAL A 250 -3.97 17.82 -0.36
C VAL A 250 -3.85 16.31 -0.08
N ALA A 251 -3.60 15.51 -1.12
CA ALA A 251 -3.41 14.07 -0.99
C ALA A 251 -2.20 13.71 -0.12
N LYS A 252 -1.09 14.45 -0.24
CA LYS A 252 0.11 14.29 0.60
C LYS A 252 -0.22 14.50 2.08
N VAL A 253 -0.92 15.59 2.43
CA VAL A 253 -1.33 15.85 3.82
C VAL A 253 -2.28 14.76 4.34
N ALA A 254 -3.25 14.34 3.54
CA ALA A 254 -4.16 13.26 3.90
C ALA A 254 -3.40 11.93 4.11
N ALA A 255 -2.42 11.64 3.26
CA ALA A 255 -1.62 10.43 3.31
C ALA A 255 -0.70 10.38 4.54
N CYS A 256 -0.07 11.50 4.92
CA CYS A 256 0.67 11.61 6.17
C CYS A 256 -0.22 11.31 7.39
N ASN A 257 -1.44 11.85 7.40
CA ASN A 257 -2.38 11.61 8.50
C ASN A 257 -2.83 10.15 8.55
N ALA A 258 -3.16 9.55 7.39
CA ALA A 258 -3.53 8.13 7.30
C ALA A 258 -2.38 7.21 7.72
N ALA A 259 -1.15 7.50 7.28
CA ALA A 259 0.04 6.74 7.67
C ALA A 259 0.28 6.83 9.19
N ALA A 260 0.09 8.00 9.79
CA ALA A 260 0.22 8.18 11.23
C ALA A 260 -0.86 7.43 12.02
N GLU A 261 -2.11 7.41 11.53
CA GLU A 261 -3.18 6.61 12.14
C GLU A 261 -2.88 5.11 12.08
N ILE A 262 -2.39 4.62 10.94
CA ILE A 262 -2.00 3.21 10.79
C ILE A 262 -0.81 2.91 11.71
N ALA A 263 0.19 3.79 11.80
CA ALA A 263 1.34 3.60 12.69
C ALA A 263 0.94 3.49 14.16
N VAL A 264 0.03 4.34 14.64
CA VAL A 264 -0.45 4.30 16.03
C VAL A 264 -1.33 3.07 16.28
N ASN A 265 -2.27 2.77 15.37
CA ASN A 265 -3.30 1.76 15.61
C ASN A 265 -2.85 0.33 15.24
N LYS A 266 -1.92 0.21 14.31
CA LYS A 266 -1.44 -1.05 13.75
C LYS A 266 0.05 -1.28 13.98
N GLU A 267 0.76 -0.34 14.60
CA GLU A 267 2.21 -0.48 14.86
C GLU A 267 3.02 -0.65 13.56
N VAL A 268 2.57 -0.01 12.45
CA VAL A 268 3.21 -0.07 11.12
C VAL A 268 3.33 1.31 10.48
N LEU A 269 4.54 1.66 10.04
CA LEU A 269 4.79 2.79 9.16
C LEU A 269 4.97 2.30 7.72
N HIS A 270 4.46 3.06 6.73
CA HIS A 270 4.50 2.67 5.31
C HIS A 270 5.92 2.47 4.75
N GLY A 271 6.87 3.30 5.17
CA GLY A 271 8.29 3.23 4.78
C GLY A 271 8.62 3.63 3.34
N ASP A 272 7.63 3.70 2.45
CA ASP A 272 7.75 4.28 1.10
C ASP A 272 6.50 5.08 0.73
N LEU A 273 6.25 6.16 1.49
CA LEU A 273 5.10 7.03 1.26
C LEU A 273 5.46 7.99 0.12
N ASN A 274 4.92 7.76 -1.08
CA ASN A 274 5.10 8.63 -2.26
C ASN A 274 3.77 8.72 -3.03
N VAL A 275 3.64 9.69 -3.95
CA VAL A 275 2.38 9.92 -4.70
C VAL A 275 1.89 8.69 -5.48
N GLY A 276 2.78 7.82 -5.95
CA GLY A 276 2.42 6.57 -6.64
C GLY A 276 1.76 5.53 -5.72
N ASN A 277 2.04 5.61 -4.42
CA ASN A 277 1.53 4.72 -3.38
C ASN A 277 0.28 5.27 -2.67
N ILE A 278 -0.33 6.32 -3.22
CA ILE A 278 -1.52 6.98 -2.68
C ILE A 278 -2.67 6.85 -3.67
N LEU A 279 -3.74 6.15 -3.27
CA LEU A 279 -5.00 6.13 -4.01
C LEU A 279 -5.93 7.22 -3.47
N ILE A 280 -6.24 8.17 -4.34
CA ILE A 280 -7.02 9.36 -4.05
C ILE A 280 -8.50 9.09 -4.38
N LYS A 281 -9.37 9.39 -3.44
CA LYS A 281 -10.80 9.53 -3.67
C LYS A 281 -11.19 10.99 -3.56
N MET A 282 -11.52 11.56 -4.71
CA MET A 282 -12.13 12.89 -4.76
C MET A 282 -13.53 12.77 -4.19
N ALA A 283 -13.81 13.47 -3.09
CA ALA A 283 -15.18 13.55 -2.59
C ALA A 283 -16.05 14.34 -3.56
N GLN A 284 -17.36 14.08 -3.46
CA GLN A 284 -18.38 14.89 -4.13
C GLN A 284 -18.41 16.33 -3.59
N GLN A 285 -17.97 16.52 -2.32
CA GLN A 285 -17.86 17.83 -1.70
C GLN A 285 -16.41 18.35 -1.70
N PRO A 286 -16.21 19.65 -1.96
CA PRO A 286 -14.89 20.26 -1.90
C PRO A 286 -14.24 20.09 -0.50
N GLY A 287 -12.96 19.70 -0.48
CA GLY A 287 -12.18 19.58 0.76
C GLY A 287 -12.25 18.22 1.49
N GLN A 288 -13.05 17.27 1.01
CA GLN A 288 -13.15 15.92 1.60
C GLN A 288 -12.33 14.86 0.83
N THR A 289 -11.12 15.19 0.40
CA THR A 289 -10.24 14.18 -0.22
C THR A 289 -9.87 13.12 0.80
N SER A 290 -10.23 11.85 0.54
CA SER A 290 -9.75 10.71 1.32
C SER A 290 -8.72 9.94 0.51
N VAL A 291 -7.82 9.25 1.22
CA VAL A 291 -6.75 8.49 0.60
C VAL A 291 -6.67 7.08 1.18
N ASN A 292 -6.27 6.14 0.35
CA ASN A 292 -5.82 4.82 0.78
C ASN A 292 -4.33 4.67 0.45
N LEU A 293 -3.59 4.01 1.34
CA LEU A 293 -2.19 3.70 1.12
C LEU A 293 -2.06 2.27 0.55
N VAL A 294 -1.15 2.10 -0.41
CA VAL A 294 -0.88 0.82 -1.09
C VAL A 294 0.63 0.62 -1.27
N ASP A 295 1.04 -0.60 -1.60
CA ASP A 295 2.44 -1.01 -1.74
C ASP A 295 3.26 -0.95 -0.44
N TRP A 296 2.96 -1.89 0.46
CA TRP A 296 3.58 -2.01 1.78
C TRP A 296 4.96 -2.70 1.77
N GLY A 297 5.62 -2.79 0.61
CA GLY A 297 6.88 -3.54 0.44
C GLY A 297 8.08 -2.99 1.23
N SER A 298 7.99 -1.75 1.73
CA SER A 298 9.02 -1.10 2.54
C SER A 298 8.58 -0.81 3.97
N GLY A 299 7.50 -1.44 4.46
CA GLY A 299 6.94 -1.13 5.78
C GLY A 299 7.94 -1.33 6.93
N ASN A 300 7.80 -0.52 7.98
CA ASN A 300 8.54 -0.62 9.23
C ASN A 300 7.62 -0.97 10.40
N TRP A 301 8.16 -1.69 11.38
CA TRP A 301 7.51 -1.79 12.68
C TRP A 301 7.62 -0.49 13.45
N VAL A 302 6.59 -0.16 14.22
CA VAL A 302 6.56 1.03 15.07
C VAL A 302 6.35 0.63 16.53
N SER A 303 7.04 1.31 17.43
CA SER A 303 6.93 1.08 18.86
C SER A 303 5.52 1.35 19.36
N LYS A 304 5.02 0.48 20.25
CA LYS A 304 3.76 0.70 20.93
C LYS A 304 3.77 2.04 21.69
N GLY A 305 2.68 2.78 21.58
CA GLY A 305 2.54 4.08 22.26
C GLY A 305 3.22 5.25 21.54
N VAL A 306 3.67 5.06 20.29
CA VAL A 306 4.04 6.18 19.41
C VAL A 306 2.88 7.19 19.34
N LYS A 307 3.21 8.48 19.30
CA LYS A 307 2.21 9.54 19.14
C LYS A 307 1.99 9.85 17.68
N LYS A 308 0.74 10.14 17.31
CA LYS A 308 0.36 10.49 15.93
C LYS A 308 1.18 11.68 15.42
N GLU A 309 1.41 12.68 16.27
CA GLU A 309 2.13 13.91 15.94
C GLU A 309 3.60 13.65 15.58
N ASP A 310 4.24 12.66 16.23
CA ASP A 310 5.61 12.29 15.95
C ASP A 310 5.73 11.63 14.57
N VAL A 311 4.76 10.78 14.22
CA VAL A 311 4.71 10.13 12.90
C VAL A 311 4.37 11.13 11.80
N VAL A 312 3.42 12.05 12.03
CA VAL A 312 3.09 13.10 11.05
C VAL A 312 4.31 13.96 10.78
N ARG A 313 5.03 14.41 11.82
CA ARG A 313 6.25 15.21 11.68
C ARG A 313 7.30 14.53 10.82
N LEU A 314 7.55 13.23 11.06
CA LEU A 314 8.46 12.44 10.22
C LEU A 314 7.92 12.37 8.78
N SER A 315 6.65 12.01 8.59
CA SER A 315 6.06 11.81 7.26
C SER A 315 6.01 13.09 6.42
N THR A 316 5.79 14.26 7.05
CA THR A 316 5.82 15.56 6.37
C THR A 316 7.23 16.00 5.98
N SER A 317 8.26 15.48 6.66
CA SER A 317 9.66 15.72 6.32
C SER A 317 10.14 14.83 5.18
N LEU A 318 9.39 13.76 4.87
CA LEU A 318 9.64 12.95 3.70
C LEU A 318 9.12 13.69 2.47
N ASP A 319 9.96 13.75 1.45
CA ASP A 319 9.54 14.21 0.14
C ASP A 319 8.72 13.12 -0.56
N ILE A 320 7.46 13.04 -0.15
CA ILE A 320 6.37 12.36 -0.84
C ILE A 320 6.08 13.07 -2.16
#